data_AF-A0A968TRY5-F1
#
_entry.id   AF-A0A968TRY5-F1
#
_cell.length_a   1.000
_cell.length_b   1.000
_cell.length_c   1.000
_cell.angle_alpha   90.00
_cell.angle_beta   90.00
_cell.angle_gamma   90.00
#
_symmetry.space_group_name_H-M   'P 1'
#
loop_
_entity.id
_entity.type
_entity.pdbx_description
1 polymer ?
#
loop_
_entity_poly.entity_id
_entity_poly.type
_entity_poly.pdbx_seq_one_letter_code
_entity_poly.pdbx_strand_id
1 'polypeptide(L)'
;MSGSPKYLIVPTKNFERWLKRLTKYYKGSSKQAFQLFIFERIAGLCIDPRPSDSAPEPIPGKMTLPDDLEFRKIRFTMPELKRDSGRGKGRLMYLINTAQNSITLVWIYTHEEFKGRPDAKSLIANLQGAIDSLEETDSSENPEEQATSDNNSSDLM
;
A
#
# COMPACT_ATOMS: atom_id res chain seq x y z
N MET A 1 16.55 20.21 -10.78
CA MET A 1 15.95 18.90 -11.11
C MET A 1 15.04 18.54 -9.97
N SER A 2 13.72 18.67 -10.14
CA SER A 2 12.74 18.45 -9.09
C SER A 2 12.74 16.98 -8.68
N GLY A 3 13.04 16.71 -7.41
CA GLY A 3 12.81 15.38 -6.85
C GLY A 3 11.32 15.09 -6.90
N SER A 4 10.92 14.00 -7.53
CA SER A 4 9.53 13.54 -7.53
C SER A 4 9.03 13.42 -6.08
N PRO A 5 7.78 13.82 -5.77
CA PRO A 5 7.22 13.60 -4.45
C PRO A 5 7.29 12.10 -4.12
N LYS A 6 7.92 11.78 -3.00
CA LYS A 6 8.05 10.39 -2.55
C LYS A 6 6.72 9.95 -1.98
N TYR A 7 6.22 8.81 -2.43
CA TYR A 7 4.99 8.25 -1.90
C TYR A 7 5.24 7.59 -0.53
N LEU A 8 4.36 7.87 0.44
CA LEU A 8 4.38 7.22 1.75
C LEU A 8 3.78 5.81 1.67
N ILE A 9 4.43 4.80 2.23
CA ILE A 9 3.88 3.43 2.28
C ILE A 9 2.99 3.26 3.51
N VAL A 10 1.76 2.82 3.29
CA VAL A 10 0.77 2.54 4.34
C VAL A 10 0.34 1.06 4.27
N PRO A 11 0.92 0.17 5.08
CA PRO A 11 0.52 -1.24 5.06
C PRO A 11 -0.84 -1.44 5.74
N THR A 12 -1.74 -2.18 5.08
CA THR A 12 -2.98 -2.63 5.75
C THR A 12 -2.70 -3.81 6.69
N LYS A 13 -3.55 -3.98 7.72
CA LYS A 13 -3.49 -5.15 8.62
C LYS A 13 -3.57 -6.48 7.86
N ASN A 14 -4.32 -6.52 6.75
CA ASN A 14 -4.42 -7.70 5.90
C ASN A 14 -3.10 -7.98 5.18
N PHE A 15 -2.49 -6.96 4.58
CA PHE A 15 -1.17 -7.08 3.97
C PHE A 15 -0.13 -7.60 4.97
N GLU A 16 -0.04 -7.01 6.16
CA GLU A 16 0.92 -7.45 7.19
C GLU A 16 0.72 -8.91 7.59
N ARG A 17 -0.55 -9.31 7.79
CA ARG A 17 -0.91 -10.69 8.11
C ARG A 17 -0.42 -11.65 7.04
N TRP A 18 -0.64 -11.34 5.77
CA TRP A 18 -0.24 -12.19 4.66
C TRP A 18 1.27 -12.18 4.43
N LEU A 19 1.92 -11.03 4.52
CA LEU A 19 3.38 -10.94 4.47
C LEU A 19 4.03 -11.82 5.54
N LYS A 20 3.50 -11.78 6.77
CA LYS A 20 3.95 -12.63 7.88
C LYS A 20 3.74 -14.12 7.60
N ARG A 21 2.61 -14.50 6.98
CA ARG A 21 2.33 -15.90 6.59
C ARG A 21 3.32 -16.38 5.53
N LEU A 22 3.48 -15.64 4.45
CA LEU A 22 4.43 -15.94 3.37
C LEU A 22 5.88 -16.05 3.89
N THR A 23 6.27 -15.11 4.74
CA THR A 23 7.62 -15.09 5.35
C THR A 23 7.86 -16.31 6.25
N LYS A 24 6.80 -16.88 6.85
CA LYS A 24 6.89 -18.12 7.64
C LYS A 24 6.93 -19.39 6.80
N TYR A 25 6.33 -19.34 5.60
CA TYR A 25 6.32 -20.44 4.64
C TYR A 25 7.75 -20.74 4.16
N TYR A 26 8.49 -19.71 3.77
CA TYR A 26 9.89 -19.83 3.35
C TYR A 26 10.85 -20.08 4.53
N LYS A 27 11.96 -20.79 4.28
CA LYS A 27 12.97 -21.18 5.28
C LYS A 27 14.39 -20.86 4.81
N GLY A 28 15.30 -20.60 5.75
CA GLY A 28 16.71 -20.35 5.44
C GLY A 28 16.91 -19.19 4.46
N SER A 29 17.77 -19.38 3.45
CA SER A 29 18.10 -18.38 2.42
C SER A 29 16.88 -17.95 1.59
N SER A 30 15.94 -18.87 1.31
CA SER A 30 14.72 -18.56 0.53
C SER A 30 13.83 -17.51 1.21
N LYS A 31 13.81 -17.49 2.54
CA LYS A 31 13.08 -16.50 3.32
C LYS A 31 13.73 -15.12 3.19
N GLN A 32 15.05 -15.06 3.32
CA GLN A 32 15.79 -13.80 3.21
C GLN A 32 15.66 -13.21 1.81
N ALA A 33 15.81 -14.04 0.77
CA ALA A 33 15.61 -13.66 -0.62
C ALA A 33 14.18 -13.13 -0.86
N PHE A 34 13.15 -13.77 -0.31
CA PHE A 34 11.77 -13.29 -0.39
C PHE A 34 11.58 -11.92 0.26
N GLN A 35 12.09 -11.75 1.48
CA GLN A 35 11.95 -10.49 2.21
C GLN A 35 12.68 -9.35 1.50
N LEU A 36 13.93 -9.56 1.08
CA LEU A 36 14.70 -8.57 0.32
C LEU A 36 13.96 -8.18 -0.97
N PHE A 37 13.55 -9.17 -1.75
CA PHE A 37 12.83 -8.93 -3.01
C PHE A 37 11.55 -8.11 -2.80
N ILE A 38 10.71 -8.46 -1.82
CA ILE A 38 9.46 -7.74 -1.57
C ILE A 38 9.71 -6.33 -1.01
N PHE A 39 10.69 -6.16 -0.12
CA PHE A 39 10.99 -4.84 0.43
C PHE A 39 11.63 -3.90 -0.59
N GLU A 40 12.48 -4.41 -1.49
CA GLU A 40 12.98 -3.63 -2.63
C GLU A 40 11.85 -3.18 -3.54
N ARG A 41 10.86 -4.06 -3.81
CA ARG A 41 9.68 -3.70 -4.59
C ARG A 41 8.84 -2.62 -3.93
N ILE A 42 8.61 -2.73 -2.62
CA ILE A 42 7.87 -1.72 -1.84
C ILE A 42 8.63 -0.39 -1.79
N ALA A 43 9.96 -0.42 -1.61
CA ALA A 43 10.79 0.77 -1.64
C ALA A 43 10.78 1.45 -3.02
N GLY A 44 10.76 0.65 -4.10
CA GLY A 44 10.62 1.14 -5.47
C GLY A 44 9.30 1.88 -5.70
N LEU A 45 8.20 1.42 -5.08
CA LEU A 45 6.90 2.07 -5.16
C LEU A 45 6.91 3.50 -4.58
N CYS A 46 7.76 3.80 -3.60
CA CYS A 46 7.91 5.17 -3.08
C CYS A 46 8.44 6.16 -4.12
N ILE A 47 9.20 5.67 -5.11
CA ILE A 47 9.88 6.49 -6.13
C ILE A 47 9.04 6.53 -7.40
N ASP A 48 8.55 5.36 -7.81
CA ASP A 48 7.68 5.19 -8.96
C ASP A 48 6.46 4.36 -8.55
N PRO A 49 5.29 4.99 -8.29
CA PRO A 49 4.07 4.28 -7.90
C PRO A 49 3.48 3.43 -9.04
N ARG A 50 3.89 3.69 -10.29
CA ARG A 50 3.40 3.04 -11.50
C ARG A 50 4.56 2.41 -12.29
N PRO A 51 5.34 1.51 -11.67
CA PRO A 51 6.46 0.88 -12.36
C PRO A 51 5.97 0.11 -13.59
N SER A 52 6.86 -0.12 -14.54
CA SER A 52 6.53 -0.72 -15.85
C SER A 52 5.89 -2.12 -15.74
N ASP A 53 6.12 -2.84 -14.65
CA ASP A 53 5.52 -4.15 -14.38
C ASP A 53 4.27 -4.11 -13.49
N SER A 54 3.80 -2.89 -13.14
CA SER A 54 2.49 -2.66 -12.55
C SER A 54 1.40 -2.54 -13.62
N ALA A 55 0.22 -3.06 -13.32
CA ALA A 55 -0.96 -2.90 -14.16
C ALA A 55 -2.17 -2.50 -13.32
N PRO A 56 -3.14 -1.74 -13.89
CA PRO A 56 -4.44 -1.55 -13.27
C PRO A 56 -5.08 -2.90 -12.90
N GLU A 57 -5.66 -2.98 -11.71
CA GLU A 57 -6.41 -4.14 -11.24
C GLU A 57 -7.91 -3.83 -11.29
N PRO A 58 -8.74 -4.67 -11.94
CA PRO A 58 -10.18 -4.45 -11.98
C PRO A 58 -10.79 -4.40 -10.58
N ILE A 59 -11.63 -3.41 -10.32
CA ILE A 59 -12.33 -3.29 -9.04
C ILE A 59 -13.29 -4.50 -8.90
N PRO A 60 -13.29 -5.22 -7.76
CA PRO A 60 -14.18 -6.36 -7.58
C PRO A 60 -15.64 -5.95 -7.36
N GLY A 61 -16.57 -6.69 -7.97
CA GLY A 61 -18.00 -6.53 -7.73
C GLY A 61 -18.58 -5.26 -8.35
N LYS A 62 -19.40 -4.54 -7.58
CA LYS A 62 -20.03 -3.26 -7.98
C LYS A 62 -19.44 -2.06 -7.23
N MET A 63 -18.29 -2.24 -6.58
CA MET A 63 -17.61 -1.18 -5.85
C MET A 63 -17.08 -0.14 -6.83
N THR A 64 -17.11 1.13 -6.42
CA THR A 64 -16.47 2.25 -7.10
C THR A 64 -15.31 2.74 -6.24
N LEU A 65 -14.22 3.14 -6.87
CA LEU A 65 -13.13 3.84 -6.19
C LEU A 65 -13.34 5.35 -6.35
N PRO A 66 -12.99 6.15 -5.33
CA PRO A 66 -12.76 7.58 -5.49
C PRO A 66 -11.79 7.89 -6.64
N ASP A 67 -11.96 9.05 -7.29
CA ASP A 67 -11.22 9.43 -8.49
C ASP A 67 -9.70 9.62 -8.27
N ASP A 68 -9.31 9.93 -7.04
CA ASP A 68 -7.92 10.10 -6.61
C ASP A 68 -7.22 8.78 -6.29
N LEU A 69 -7.98 7.67 -6.24
CA LEU A 69 -7.48 6.34 -5.93
C LEU A 69 -7.33 5.45 -7.17
N GLU A 70 -6.14 4.90 -7.37
CA GLU A 70 -5.88 3.88 -8.39
C GLU A 70 -5.57 2.52 -7.76
N PHE A 71 -6.36 1.50 -8.10
CA PHE A 71 -6.06 0.13 -7.70
C PHE A 71 -5.18 -0.59 -8.72
N ARG A 72 -4.02 -1.05 -8.26
CA ARG A 72 -3.00 -1.67 -9.11
C ARG A 72 -2.48 -2.97 -8.53
N LYS A 73 -1.83 -3.73 -9.41
CA LYS A 73 -1.07 -4.93 -9.04
C LYS A 73 0.29 -4.94 -9.70
N ILE A 74 1.25 -5.56 -9.03
CA ILE A 74 2.49 -6.06 -9.61
C ILE A 74 2.45 -7.58 -9.59
N ARG A 75 2.76 -8.21 -10.73
CA ARG A 75 2.99 -9.65 -10.80
C ARG A 75 4.49 -9.88 -10.62
N PHE A 76 4.86 -10.67 -9.64
CA PHE A 76 6.26 -11.01 -9.43
C PHE A 76 6.53 -12.50 -9.64
N THR A 77 7.75 -12.81 -10.06
CA THR A 77 8.28 -14.16 -10.12
C THR A 77 9.65 -14.15 -9.45
N MET A 78 9.87 -15.07 -8.51
CA MET A 78 11.14 -15.22 -7.81
C MET A 78 11.96 -16.35 -8.44
N PRO A 79 13.05 -16.02 -9.17
CA PRO A 79 13.83 -17.01 -9.90
C PRO A 79 14.50 -18.05 -9.00
N GLU A 80 14.97 -17.63 -7.82
CA GLU A 80 15.66 -18.50 -6.87
C GLU A 80 14.74 -19.55 -6.24
N LEU A 81 13.42 -19.35 -6.31
CA LEU A 81 12.40 -20.28 -5.82
C LEU A 81 11.89 -21.23 -6.92
N LYS A 82 12.33 -21.05 -8.18
CA LYS A 82 11.85 -21.81 -9.36
C LYS A 82 12.25 -23.28 -9.40
N ARG A 83 13.01 -23.79 -8.42
CA ARG A 83 13.48 -25.20 -8.44
C ARG A 83 12.36 -26.22 -8.42
N ASP A 84 11.15 -25.85 -7.99
CA ASP A 84 9.98 -26.72 -8.05
C ASP A 84 8.82 -26.03 -8.79
N SER A 85 8.25 -26.75 -9.75
CA SER A 85 7.17 -26.42 -10.67
C SER A 85 6.09 -25.47 -10.12
N GLY A 86 6.17 -24.18 -10.47
CA GLY A 86 5.16 -23.17 -10.16
C GLY A 86 5.41 -22.34 -8.88
N ARG A 87 6.47 -22.67 -8.13
CA ARG A 87 6.84 -21.91 -6.93
C ARG A 87 7.43 -20.54 -7.25
N GLY A 88 7.11 -19.56 -6.39
CA GLY A 88 7.66 -18.21 -6.47
C GLY A 88 6.95 -17.22 -7.42
N LYS A 89 5.79 -17.56 -8.00
CA LYS A 89 4.92 -16.57 -8.66
C LYS A 89 3.94 -15.98 -7.66
N GLY A 90 3.74 -14.67 -7.68
CA GLY A 90 2.82 -14.01 -6.77
C GLY A 90 2.34 -12.66 -7.28
N ARG A 91 1.51 -12.03 -6.45
CA ARG A 91 0.98 -10.69 -6.71
C ARG A 91 1.10 -9.83 -5.47
N LEU A 92 1.45 -8.57 -5.69
CA LEU A 92 1.33 -7.47 -4.74
C LEU A 92 0.23 -6.54 -5.26
N MET A 93 -0.79 -6.30 -4.46
CA MET A 93 -1.93 -5.43 -4.75
C MET A 93 -1.86 -4.20 -3.85
N TYR A 94 -2.06 -3.02 -4.42
CA TYR A 94 -1.91 -1.76 -3.73
C TYR A 94 -2.82 -0.67 -4.33
N LEU A 95 -3.17 0.32 -3.51
CA LEU A 95 -3.83 1.55 -3.92
C LEU A 95 -2.80 2.66 -4.01
N ILE A 96 -2.87 3.48 -5.05
CA ILE A 96 -2.19 4.77 -5.10
C ILE A 96 -3.21 5.82 -4.70
N ASN A 97 -2.92 6.60 -3.67
CA ASN A 97 -3.63 7.84 -3.40
C ASN A 97 -2.81 9.01 -3.97
N THR A 98 -3.34 9.63 -5.01
CA THR A 98 -2.68 10.76 -5.68
C THR A 98 -2.86 12.09 -4.95
N ALA A 99 -3.92 12.25 -4.16
CA ALA A 99 -4.15 13.43 -3.33
C ALA A 99 -3.16 13.49 -2.15
N GLN A 100 -2.95 12.35 -1.46
CA GLN A 100 -2.11 12.26 -0.27
C GLN A 100 -0.65 11.82 -0.56
N ASN A 101 -0.30 11.56 -1.82
CA ASN A 101 0.97 10.93 -2.20
C ASN A 101 1.28 9.70 -1.35
N SER A 102 0.33 8.78 -1.23
CA SER A 102 0.49 7.56 -0.42
C SER A 102 0.19 6.30 -1.22
N ILE A 103 0.77 5.19 -0.79
CA ILE A 103 0.59 3.87 -1.37
C ILE A 103 0.13 2.93 -0.27
N THR A 104 -1.13 2.55 -0.36
CA THR A 104 -1.73 1.62 0.60
C THR A 104 -1.52 0.19 0.12
N LEU A 105 -0.74 -0.60 0.87
CA LEU A 105 -0.50 -2.01 0.53
C LEU A 105 -1.69 -2.85 0.97
N VAL A 106 -2.46 -3.36 0.01
CA VAL A 106 -3.75 -4.04 0.26
C VAL A 106 -3.56 -5.53 0.51
N TRP A 107 -2.77 -6.20 -0.34
CA TRP A 107 -2.61 -7.66 -0.26
C TRP A 107 -1.33 -8.13 -0.97
N ILE A 108 -0.66 -9.12 -0.38
CA ILE A 108 0.38 -9.92 -1.03
C ILE A 108 0.06 -11.41 -0.92
N TYR A 109 0.25 -12.17 -2.00
CA TYR A 109 0.08 -13.62 -1.99
C TYR A 109 0.87 -14.30 -3.11
N THR A 110 1.07 -15.61 -2.98
CA THR A 110 1.72 -16.45 -3.99
C THR A 110 0.72 -17.43 -4.60
N HIS A 111 1.03 -17.91 -5.81
CA HIS A 111 0.18 -18.87 -6.52
C HIS A 111 0.13 -20.26 -5.86
N GLU A 112 1.05 -20.53 -4.94
CA GLU A 112 1.10 -21.76 -4.13
C GLU A 112 -0.02 -21.79 -3.09
N GLU A 113 -0.26 -20.66 -2.43
CA GLU A 113 -1.32 -20.53 -1.42
C GLU A 113 -2.68 -20.22 -2.04
N PHE A 114 -2.69 -19.50 -3.18
CA PHE A 114 -3.89 -19.23 -3.96
C PHE A 114 -3.63 -19.43 -5.45
N LYS A 115 -4.21 -20.47 -6.04
CA LYS A 115 -4.13 -20.72 -7.48
C LYS A 115 -4.63 -19.55 -8.34
N GLY A 116 -5.36 -18.58 -7.75
CA GLY A 116 -5.97 -17.45 -8.44
C GLY A 116 -5.99 -16.15 -7.63
N ARG A 117 -6.81 -15.20 -8.10
CA ARG A 117 -7.17 -13.99 -7.35
C ARG A 117 -7.84 -14.38 -6.02
N PRO A 118 -7.63 -13.65 -4.92
CA PRO A 118 -8.46 -13.82 -3.74
C PRO A 118 -9.93 -13.69 -4.10
N ASP A 119 -10.81 -14.32 -3.31
CA ASP A 119 -12.24 -14.27 -3.59
C ASP A 119 -12.75 -12.81 -3.54
N ALA A 120 -13.76 -12.51 -4.36
CA ALA A 120 -14.24 -11.16 -4.55
C ALA A 120 -14.75 -10.54 -3.24
N LYS A 121 -15.38 -11.33 -2.37
CA LYS A 121 -15.91 -10.87 -1.08
C LYS A 121 -14.79 -10.40 -0.16
N SER A 122 -13.73 -11.20 0.00
CA SER A 122 -12.57 -10.82 0.81
C SER A 122 -11.83 -9.61 0.22
N LEU A 123 -11.72 -9.52 -1.11
CA LEU A 123 -11.04 -8.40 -1.74
C LEU A 123 -11.82 -7.09 -1.55
N ILE A 124 -13.14 -7.11 -1.70
CA ILE A 124 -14.01 -5.96 -1.40
C ILE A 124 -13.83 -5.52 0.05
N ALA A 125 -13.91 -6.44 1.02
CA ALA A 125 -13.78 -6.10 2.43
C ALA A 125 -12.43 -5.46 2.77
N ASN A 126 -11.33 -5.98 2.21
CA ASN A 126 -9.99 -5.43 2.44
C ASN A 126 -9.77 -4.10 1.71
N LEU A 127 -10.35 -3.90 0.52
CA LEU A 127 -10.30 -2.63 -0.18
C LEU A 127 -11.11 -1.56 0.54
N GLN A 128 -12.34 -1.86 0.95
CA GLN A 128 -13.18 -0.91 1.67
C GLN A 128 -12.50 -0.48 2.97
N GLY A 129 -12.05 -1.43 3.79
CA GLY A 129 -11.35 -1.08 5.03
C GLY A 129 -10.05 -0.30 4.81
N ALA A 130 -9.40 -0.45 3.65
CA ALA A 130 -8.24 0.36 3.29
C ALA A 130 -8.62 1.80 2.92
N ILE A 131 -9.76 2.00 2.26
CA ILE A 131 -10.29 3.32 1.90
C ILE A 131 -10.79 4.05 3.14
N ASP A 132 -11.56 3.37 3.99
CA ASP A 132 -12.11 3.95 5.23
C ASP A 132 -10.96 4.50 6.12
N SER A 133 -9.83 3.78 6.18
CA SER A 133 -8.65 4.23 6.93
C SER A 133 -7.94 5.47 6.33
N LEU A 134 -8.14 5.75 5.04
CA LEU A 134 -7.60 6.96 4.38
C LEU A 134 -8.50 8.18 4.65
N GLU A 135 -9.81 7.99 4.72
CA GLU A 135 -10.78 9.06 5.00
C GLU A 135 -10.69 9.55 6.46
N GLU A 136 -10.39 8.65 7.40
CA GLU A 136 -10.16 9.01 8.81
C GLU A 136 -8.93 9.94 8.99
N THR A 137 -7.94 9.89 8.09
CA THR A 137 -6.77 10.76 8.16
C THR A 137 -7.02 12.17 7.61
N ASP A 138 -7.94 12.35 6.66
CA ASP A 138 -8.28 13.67 6.09
C ASP A 138 -9.13 14.52 7.05
N SER A 139 -9.88 13.89 7.96
CA SER A 139 -10.76 14.61 8.89
C SER A 139 -10.02 15.20 10.11
N SER A 140 -8.69 15.05 10.20
CA SER A 140 -7.87 15.44 11.36
C SER A 140 -7.18 16.80 11.24
N GLU A 141 -7.28 17.51 10.11
CA GLU A 141 -6.69 18.84 9.97
C GLU A 141 -7.78 19.92 9.81
N ASN A 142 -8.11 20.61 10.90
CA ASN A 142 -8.40 22.05 10.80
C ASN A 142 -7.92 22.80 12.07
N PRO A 143 -7.14 23.88 11.92
CA PRO A 143 -6.50 24.63 13.00
C PRO A 143 -7.35 25.81 13.46
N GLU A 144 -7.40 26.07 14.78
CA GLU A 144 -7.76 27.40 15.28
C GLU A 144 -6.49 28.16 15.68
N GLU A 145 -5.95 28.89 14.70
CA GLU A 145 -5.25 30.14 14.97
C GLU A 145 -6.24 31.13 15.60
N GLN A 146 -6.01 31.51 16.85
CA GLN A 146 -6.44 32.82 17.34
C GLN A 146 -5.22 33.70 17.50
N ALA A 147 -4.90 34.39 16.41
CA ALA A 147 -4.23 35.68 16.49
C ALA A 147 -5.24 36.70 17.02
N THR A 148 -5.05 37.15 18.25
CA THR A 148 -5.44 38.50 18.66
C THR A 148 -4.21 39.19 19.25
N SER A 149 -3.54 39.93 18.37
CA SER A 149 -2.75 41.08 18.78
C SER A 149 -3.75 42.20 19.01
N ASP A 150 -3.85 42.71 20.24
CA ASP A 150 -4.29 44.08 20.45
C ASP A 150 -3.52 44.75 21.58
N ASN A 151 -3.20 46.00 21.29
CA ASN A 151 -2.19 46.86 21.89
C ASN A 151 -2.64 47.52 23.20
N ASN A 152 -1.69 47.61 24.14
CA ASN A 152 -1.25 48.82 24.84
C ASN A 152 -2.13 49.52 25.90
N SER A 153 -1.43 49.91 26.99
CA SER A 153 -1.61 51.10 27.83
C SER A 153 -2.64 51.10 28.98
N SER A 154 -2.14 50.91 30.22
CA SER A 154 -2.08 51.99 31.24
C SER A 154 -1.49 51.47 32.56
N ASP A 155 -0.23 51.80 32.83
CA ASP A 155 0.33 51.81 34.19
C ASP A 155 -0.08 53.13 34.86
N LEU A 156 -0.73 53.00 36.02
CA LEU A 156 -1.08 54.09 36.94
C LEU A 156 -0.33 53.82 38.25
N MET A 157 0.74 54.57 38.48
CA MET A 157 1.26 54.94 39.80
C MET A 157 1.66 56.41 39.77
#